data_AF-A0A1H7Y6S0-F1
#
_entry.id   AF-A0A1H7Y6S0-F1
#
_cell.length_a   1.000
_cell.length_b   1.000
_cell.length_c   1.000
_cell.angle_alpha   90.00
_cell.angle_beta   90.00
_cell.angle_gamma   90.00
#
_symmetry.space_group_name_H-M   'P 1'
#
loop_
_entity.id
_entity.type
_entity.pdbx_description
1 polymer ?
#
loop_
_entity_poly.entity_id
_entity_poly.type
_entity_poly.pdbx_seq_one_letter_code
_entity_poly.pdbx_strand_id
1 'polypeptide(L)'
;MKKLSALILALSAAMLVSCGGKGDNPTPANDDAASWKLGDYSYVKGGSSQSSQTNDGKTITAIVVSTTGDGGNYGAFSGSAVTITFYSNLGEGTYTLGTTETMVSNPASKIMNIDCTIGTAVNTGAVLYDSPSGGTAEVTKDSNGKFHVSVTTPVTLTKKISTGGGIPAAKDSYQFTLKNAN
;
A
#
# COMPACT_ATOMS: atom_id res chain seq x y z
N MET A 1 -33.77 -54.45 48.50
CA MET A 1 -32.55 -53.81 49.04
C MET A 1 -31.43 -53.94 48.03
N LYS A 2 -30.72 -52.83 47.73
CA LYS A 2 -29.41 -52.74 47.02
C LYS A 2 -29.46 -53.03 45.50
N LYS A 3 -29.01 -52.18 44.56
CA LYS A 3 -28.18 -50.95 44.60
C LYS A 3 -28.50 -50.03 43.41
N LEU A 4 -28.42 -48.72 43.67
CA LEU A 4 -28.18 -47.64 42.70
C LEU A 4 -26.84 -47.82 41.97
N SER A 5 -26.77 -47.37 40.71
CA SER A 5 -25.80 -46.37 40.19
C SER A 5 -25.27 -46.68 38.78
N ALA A 6 -25.49 -45.69 37.90
CA ALA A 6 -24.60 -45.16 36.87
C ALA A 6 -24.11 -46.06 35.73
N LEU A 7 -24.51 -45.74 34.49
CA LEU A 7 -23.60 -45.11 33.54
C LEU A 7 -24.40 -44.55 32.33
N ILE A 8 -24.42 -43.23 32.22
CA ILE A 8 -24.86 -42.48 31.04
C ILE A 8 -23.70 -42.51 30.04
N LEU A 9 -23.89 -43.06 28.85
CA LEU A 9 -22.89 -43.00 27.78
C LEU A 9 -23.39 -42.16 26.61
N ALA A 10 -22.95 -40.91 26.64
CA ALA A 10 -22.55 -40.02 25.56
C ALA A 10 -23.27 -40.12 24.20
N LEU A 11 -24.16 -39.16 24.01
CA LEU A 11 -24.65 -38.62 22.75
C LEU A 11 -23.56 -37.73 22.14
N SER A 12 -23.03 -38.06 20.97
CA SER A 12 -22.20 -37.16 20.14
C SER A 12 -22.31 -37.58 18.67
N ALA A 13 -23.45 -37.25 18.06
CA ALA A 13 -23.65 -37.35 16.62
C ALA A 13 -22.67 -36.40 15.90
N ALA A 14 -21.84 -36.98 15.05
CA ALA A 14 -20.94 -36.27 14.15
C ALA A 14 -21.74 -35.38 13.19
N MET A 15 -21.67 -34.06 13.37
CA MET A 15 -22.02 -33.12 12.31
C MET A 15 -20.84 -33.03 11.35
N LEU A 16 -20.85 -33.87 10.32
CA LEU A 16 -20.04 -33.71 9.13
C LEU A 16 -20.60 -32.51 8.34
N VAL A 17 -20.05 -31.31 8.57
CA VAL A 17 -20.32 -30.18 7.70
C VAL A 17 -19.54 -30.38 6.41
N SER A 18 -20.29 -30.80 5.40
CA SER A 18 -19.91 -30.76 3.99
C SER A 18 -19.55 -29.33 3.57
N CYS A 19 -18.29 -29.10 3.20
CA CYS A 19 -17.90 -28.01 2.32
C CYS A 19 -17.30 -28.61 1.04
N GLY A 20 -18.16 -29.25 0.25
CA GLY A 20 -17.96 -29.34 -1.19
C GLY A 20 -18.33 -27.99 -1.82
N GLY A 21 -17.40 -27.41 -2.58
CA GLY A 21 -17.68 -26.23 -3.39
C GLY A 21 -16.43 -25.42 -3.72
N LYS A 22 -15.70 -25.82 -4.77
CA LYS A 22 -14.95 -24.86 -5.59
C LYS A 22 -15.97 -23.90 -6.22
N GLY A 23 -16.32 -22.86 -5.48
CA GLY A 23 -16.84 -21.64 -6.07
C GLY A 23 -15.63 -20.76 -6.33
N ASP A 24 -15.26 -20.59 -7.60
CA ASP A 24 -14.57 -19.40 -8.05
C ASP A 24 -15.52 -18.22 -7.83
N ASN A 25 -15.72 -17.85 -6.56
CA ASN A 25 -16.30 -16.57 -6.24
C ASN A 25 -15.22 -15.56 -6.67
N PRO A 26 -15.49 -14.69 -7.66
CA PRO A 26 -14.63 -13.53 -7.82
C PRO A 26 -14.60 -12.86 -6.46
N THR A 27 -13.42 -12.81 -5.85
CA THR A 27 -13.24 -12.01 -4.64
C THR A 27 -13.74 -10.63 -5.01
N PRO A 28 -14.75 -10.08 -4.31
CA PRO A 28 -15.27 -8.76 -4.64
C PRO A 28 -14.07 -7.82 -4.73
N ALA A 29 -13.92 -7.12 -5.85
CA ALA A 29 -12.99 -6.01 -5.90
C ALA A 29 -13.40 -5.09 -4.75
N ASN A 30 -12.59 -5.06 -3.70
CA ASN A 30 -12.84 -4.17 -2.59
C ASN A 30 -12.54 -2.79 -3.18
N ASP A 31 -13.57 -2.01 -3.52
CA ASP A 31 -13.41 -0.71 -4.19
C ASP A 31 -12.58 0.28 -3.35
N ASP A 32 -12.38 -0.04 -2.06
CA ASP A 32 -11.51 0.62 -1.08
C ASP A 32 -10.08 0.06 -1.00
N ALA A 33 -9.71 -0.94 -1.79
CA ALA A 33 -8.35 -1.48 -1.80
C ALA A 33 -7.39 -0.48 -2.44
N ALA A 34 -6.26 -0.23 -1.76
CA ALA A 34 -5.22 0.60 -2.33
C ALA A 34 -4.70 0.00 -3.65
N SER A 35 -4.48 0.85 -4.65
CA SER A 35 -3.91 0.45 -5.94
C SER A 35 -3.17 1.62 -6.56
N TRP A 36 -2.21 1.33 -7.44
CA TRP A 36 -1.47 2.37 -8.14
C TRP A 36 -1.10 1.95 -9.55
N LYS A 37 -0.73 2.94 -10.36
CA LYS A 37 -0.24 2.75 -11.71
C LYS A 37 1.07 3.49 -11.89
N LEU A 38 1.97 2.92 -12.66
CA LEU A 38 3.19 3.57 -13.14
C LEU A 38 3.26 3.37 -14.65
N GLY A 39 3.01 4.43 -15.42
CA GLY A 39 2.73 4.33 -16.85
C GLY A 39 1.55 3.40 -17.11
N ASP A 40 1.77 2.41 -17.96
CA ASP A 40 0.75 1.41 -18.33
C ASP A 40 0.67 0.25 -17.31
N TYR A 41 1.63 0.15 -16.38
CA TYR A 41 1.67 -0.92 -15.39
C TYR A 41 0.72 -0.64 -14.24
N SER A 42 -0.04 -1.67 -13.83
CA SER A 42 -1.02 -1.57 -12.73
C SER A 42 -0.64 -2.50 -11.60
N TYR A 43 -0.81 -2.01 -10.38
CA TYR A 43 -0.36 -2.65 -9.16
C TYR A 43 -1.49 -2.64 -8.13
N VAL A 44 -1.77 -3.79 -7.54
CA VAL A 44 -2.79 -3.98 -6.50
C VAL A 44 -2.09 -4.15 -5.15
N LYS A 45 -2.66 -3.57 -4.09
CA LYS A 45 -2.14 -3.73 -2.72
C LYS A 45 -2.12 -5.20 -2.31
N GLY A 46 -0.95 -5.64 -1.86
CA GLY A 46 -0.77 -6.89 -1.13
C GLY A 46 -0.72 -6.70 0.38
N GLY A 47 -0.10 -5.61 0.83
CA GLY A 47 -0.07 -5.23 2.23
C GLY A 47 0.10 -3.73 2.36
N SER A 48 -0.26 -3.21 3.53
CA SER A 48 0.05 -1.83 3.84
C SER A 48 0.25 -1.61 5.32
N SER A 49 1.01 -0.57 5.64
CA SER A 49 1.29 -0.15 7.00
C SER A 49 1.36 1.36 7.07
N GLN A 50 0.92 1.91 8.18
CA GLN A 50 1.06 3.33 8.50
C GLN A 50 1.74 3.47 9.86
N SER A 51 2.76 4.31 9.92
CA SER A 51 3.44 4.67 11.17
C SER A 51 3.53 6.19 11.27
N SER A 52 3.46 6.70 12.50
CA SER A 52 3.55 8.13 12.78
C SER A 52 4.55 8.37 13.91
N GLN A 53 5.37 9.40 13.75
CA GLN A 53 6.30 9.84 14.79
C GLN A 53 6.14 11.34 15.01
N THR A 54 6.02 11.74 16.28
CA THR A 54 5.89 13.13 16.69
C THR A 54 7.20 13.61 17.33
N ASN A 55 7.69 14.76 16.88
CA ASN A 55 8.80 15.48 17.49
C ASN A 55 8.52 16.99 17.45
N ASP A 56 8.69 17.70 18.57
CA ASP A 56 8.45 19.14 18.70
C ASP A 56 7.11 19.61 18.09
N GLY A 57 6.03 18.86 18.36
CA GLY A 57 4.69 19.18 17.86
C GLY A 57 4.47 18.96 16.36
N LYS A 58 5.48 18.45 15.63
CA LYS A 58 5.38 18.03 14.23
C LYS A 58 5.22 16.52 14.18
N THR A 59 4.17 16.05 13.53
CA THR A 59 3.92 14.61 13.36
C THR A 59 4.17 14.25 11.91
N ILE A 60 5.16 13.40 11.66
CA ILE A 60 5.40 12.82 10.34
C ILE A 60 4.67 11.49 10.31
N THR A 61 3.87 11.27 9.27
CA THR A 61 3.27 9.96 8.98
C THR A 61 3.89 9.39 7.72
N ALA A 62 4.25 8.11 7.79
CA ALA A 62 4.67 7.31 6.66
C ALA A 62 3.62 6.23 6.38
N ILE A 63 3.20 6.11 5.12
CA ILE A 63 2.35 5.01 4.64
C ILE A 63 3.17 4.23 3.63
N VAL A 64 3.26 2.91 3.81
CA VAL A 64 3.90 2.00 2.87
C VAL A 64 2.85 1.05 2.34
N VAL A 65 2.72 0.99 1.02
CA VAL A 65 1.84 0.04 0.32
C VAL A 65 2.70 -0.86 -0.54
N SER A 66 2.67 -2.17 -0.31
CA SER A 66 3.37 -3.18 -1.11
C SER A 66 2.42 -3.86 -2.07
N THR A 67 2.95 -4.39 -3.17
CA THR A 67 2.14 -5.12 -4.18
C THR A 67 1.90 -6.56 -3.77
N THR A 68 0.74 -7.12 -4.11
CA THR A 68 0.47 -8.56 -3.98
C THR A 68 1.08 -9.34 -5.15
N GLY A 69 1.51 -10.58 -4.85
CA GLY A 69 1.77 -11.62 -5.84
C GLY A 69 3.25 -11.92 -6.11
N ASP A 70 3.54 -13.21 -6.24
CA ASP A 70 4.87 -13.77 -6.57
C ASP A 70 5.17 -13.71 -8.09
N GLY A 71 4.86 -12.59 -8.75
CA GLY A 71 5.24 -12.38 -10.16
C GLY A 71 4.40 -13.11 -11.22
N GLY A 72 3.15 -13.49 -10.91
CA GLY A 72 2.20 -14.11 -11.87
C GLY A 72 1.76 -13.19 -13.03
N ASN A 73 0.46 -12.87 -13.16
CA ASN A 73 -0.06 -11.96 -14.22
C ASN A 73 0.54 -10.53 -14.19
N TYR A 74 1.35 -10.22 -13.18
CA TYR A 74 2.01 -8.93 -12.96
C TYR A 74 3.48 -8.94 -13.42
N GLY A 75 3.96 -10.06 -13.98
CA GLY A 75 5.28 -10.20 -14.58
C GLY A 75 6.44 -9.98 -13.61
N ALA A 76 7.58 -9.55 -14.15
CA ALA A 76 8.86 -9.43 -13.47
C ALA A 76 8.94 -8.41 -12.32
N PHE A 77 7.84 -7.86 -11.80
CA PHE A 77 7.81 -6.70 -10.87
C PHE A 77 7.43 -7.01 -9.41
N SER A 78 7.58 -8.24 -8.94
CA SER A 78 7.33 -8.52 -7.52
C SER A 78 8.35 -7.78 -6.64
N GLY A 79 7.92 -7.36 -5.45
CA GLY A 79 8.70 -6.51 -4.54
C GLY A 79 8.56 -4.99 -4.77
N SER A 80 7.54 -4.56 -5.53
CA SER A 80 7.25 -3.14 -5.71
C SER A 80 6.51 -2.55 -4.51
N ALA A 81 6.80 -1.30 -4.19
CA ALA A 81 6.17 -0.59 -3.09
C ALA A 81 6.08 0.91 -3.34
N VAL A 82 5.07 1.54 -2.77
CA VAL A 82 4.92 3.00 -2.69
C VAL A 82 5.07 3.39 -1.22
N THR A 83 5.97 4.34 -0.97
CA THR A 83 6.15 4.97 0.34
C THR A 83 5.73 6.43 0.23
N ILE A 84 4.88 6.85 1.16
CA ILE A 84 4.31 8.19 1.22
C ILE A 84 4.72 8.80 2.55
N THR A 85 5.17 10.04 2.56
CA THR A 85 5.56 10.73 3.79
C THR A 85 5.06 12.17 3.78
N PHE A 86 4.45 12.60 4.88
CA PHE A 86 3.90 13.95 5.03
C PHE A 86 3.76 14.35 6.50
N TYR A 87 3.65 15.65 6.76
CA TYR A 87 3.32 16.19 8.09
C TYR A 87 1.82 16.05 8.38
N SER A 88 1.44 14.98 9.08
CA SER A 88 0.05 14.64 9.34
C SER A 88 -0.64 15.48 10.40
N ASN A 89 0.13 16.22 11.22
CA ASN A 89 -0.41 17.25 12.10
C ASN A 89 -1.06 18.41 11.34
N LEU A 90 -0.86 18.52 10.01
CA LEU A 90 -1.52 19.51 9.15
C LEU A 90 -2.92 19.06 8.67
N GLY A 91 -3.35 17.85 9.03
CA GLY A 91 -4.71 17.36 8.80
C GLY A 91 -4.99 16.90 7.37
N GLU A 92 -6.27 16.71 7.08
CA GLU A 92 -6.79 16.29 5.77
C GLU A 92 -6.70 17.39 4.69
N GLY A 93 -6.95 17.03 3.44
CA GLY A 93 -7.04 17.93 2.29
C GLY A 93 -5.92 17.73 1.27
N THR A 94 -5.76 18.70 0.38
CA THR A 94 -4.78 18.66 -0.71
C THR A 94 -3.36 18.93 -0.22
N TYR A 95 -2.43 18.07 -0.60
CA TYR A 95 -0.99 18.22 -0.41
C TYR A 95 -0.32 18.40 -1.78
N THR A 96 0.64 19.32 -1.85
CA THR A 96 1.50 19.45 -3.04
C THR A 96 2.58 18.38 -2.99
N LEU A 97 2.86 17.73 -4.11
CA LEU A 97 3.97 16.78 -4.16
C LEU A 97 5.31 17.49 -4.25
N GLY A 98 6.28 16.98 -3.50
CA GLY A 98 7.66 17.45 -3.53
C GLY A 98 8.60 16.47 -2.84
N THR A 99 9.87 16.85 -2.75
CA THR A 99 10.89 16.02 -2.10
C THR A 99 10.77 16.05 -0.57
N THR A 100 11.38 15.05 0.08
CA THR A 100 11.58 15.05 1.54
C THR A 100 12.29 16.32 2.03
N GLU A 101 13.28 16.83 1.28
CA GLU A 101 14.01 18.05 1.62
C GLU A 101 13.09 19.27 1.65
N THR A 102 12.26 19.43 0.62
CA THR A 102 11.29 20.54 0.54
C THR A 102 10.25 20.42 1.65
N MET A 103 9.76 19.21 1.93
CA MET A 103 8.84 18.95 3.04
C MET A 103 9.45 19.37 4.37
N VAL A 104 10.66 18.88 4.70
CA VAL A 104 11.34 19.17 5.97
C VAL A 104 11.69 20.65 6.13
N SER A 105 12.06 21.32 5.03
CA SER A 105 12.38 22.74 5.03
C SER A 105 11.14 23.64 5.19
N ASN A 106 9.93 23.13 4.92
CA ASN A 106 8.67 23.87 4.98
C ASN A 106 7.63 23.13 5.85
N PRO A 107 7.88 22.93 7.15
CA PRO A 107 7.08 22.05 7.99
C PRO A 107 5.66 22.56 8.29
N ALA A 108 5.36 23.83 7.96
CA ALA A 108 4.03 24.41 8.07
C ALA A 108 3.21 24.27 6.77
N SER A 109 3.81 23.74 5.70
CA SER A 109 3.18 23.60 4.39
C SER A 109 2.74 22.16 4.16
N LYS A 110 1.57 21.98 3.53
CA LYS A 110 1.06 20.66 3.12
C LYS A 110 1.85 20.13 1.92
N ILE A 111 3.02 19.58 2.21
CA ILE A 111 3.92 18.95 1.23
C ILE A 111 3.98 17.46 1.53
N MET A 112 3.91 16.65 0.48
CA MET A 112 3.97 15.21 0.55
C MET A 112 5.05 14.68 -0.38
N ASN A 113 5.88 13.77 0.13
CA ASN A 113 6.82 13.00 -0.66
C ASN A 113 6.22 11.64 -1.02
N ILE A 114 6.37 11.24 -2.27
CA ILE A 114 6.01 9.91 -2.77
C ILE A 114 7.24 9.29 -3.42
N ASP A 115 7.65 8.15 -2.87
CA ASP A 115 8.71 7.30 -3.38
C ASP A 115 8.09 5.99 -3.90
N CYS A 116 8.25 5.70 -5.18
CA CYS A 116 7.77 4.48 -5.81
C CYS A 116 8.97 3.59 -6.19
N THR A 117 9.15 2.50 -5.46
CA THR A 117 10.16 1.48 -5.78
C THR A 117 9.52 0.41 -6.64
N ILE A 118 10.09 0.20 -7.83
CA ILE A 118 9.75 -0.92 -8.70
C ILE A 118 10.89 -1.94 -8.60
N GLY A 119 10.57 -3.11 -8.06
CA GLY A 119 11.51 -4.22 -7.90
C GLY A 119 11.39 -5.24 -9.02
N THR A 120 12.26 -6.25 -9.00
CA THR A 120 12.07 -7.46 -9.80
C THR A 120 12.03 -8.73 -8.99
N ALA A 121 11.21 -9.70 -9.44
CA ALA A 121 10.92 -10.92 -8.69
C ALA A 121 12.11 -11.85 -8.42
N VAL A 122 13.15 -11.74 -9.24
CA VAL A 122 14.32 -12.63 -9.25
C VAL A 122 15.60 -11.91 -8.80
N ASN A 123 15.48 -10.80 -8.07
CA ASN A 123 16.58 -10.01 -7.49
C ASN A 123 17.57 -9.38 -8.49
N THR A 124 17.17 -9.20 -9.76
CA THR A 124 18.05 -8.65 -10.81
C THR A 124 18.14 -7.13 -10.84
N GLY A 125 17.49 -6.44 -9.90
CA GLY A 125 17.58 -4.99 -9.73
C GLY A 125 16.25 -4.34 -9.41
N ALA A 126 16.32 -3.10 -8.93
CA ALA A 126 15.18 -2.27 -8.61
C ALA A 126 15.45 -0.82 -9.03
N VAL A 127 14.37 -0.07 -9.25
CA VAL A 127 14.43 1.35 -9.56
C VAL A 127 13.53 2.11 -8.60
N LEU A 128 14.10 3.11 -7.93
CA LEU A 128 13.35 4.08 -7.15
C LEU A 128 13.00 5.28 -8.04
N TYR A 129 11.72 5.61 -8.10
CA TYR A 129 11.20 6.83 -8.68
C TYR A 129 10.67 7.74 -7.57
N ASP A 130 10.88 9.04 -7.69
CA ASP A 130 10.32 10.04 -6.78
C ASP A 130 9.59 11.17 -7.54
N SER A 131 8.85 12.00 -6.80
CA SER A 131 8.18 13.19 -7.34
C SER A 131 9.03 14.43 -7.04
N PRO A 132 9.90 14.89 -7.97
CA PRO A 132 10.84 15.98 -7.67
C PRO A 132 10.14 17.31 -7.37
N SER A 133 8.99 17.57 -8.01
CA SER A 133 8.06 18.65 -7.67
C SER A 133 6.86 18.64 -8.62
N GLY A 134 5.67 18.98 -8.10
CA GLY A 134 4.49 19.28 -8.91
C GLY A 134 3.40 18.19 -8.85
N GLY A 135 2.16 18.60 -9.09
CA GLY A 135 0.99 17.77 -8.87
C GLY A 135 0.54 17.77 -7.41
N THR A 136 -0.57 17.09 -7.14
CA THR A 136 -1.21 17.06 -5.82
C THR A 136 -1.67 15.67 -5.43
N ALA A 137 -1.76 15.44 -4.13
CA ALA A 137 -2.41 14.29 -3.54
C ALA A 137 -3.52 14.77 -2.58
N GLU A 138 -4.61 14.03 -2.54
CA GLU A 138 -5.68 14.21 -1.57
C GLU A 138 -5.45 13.30 -0.37
N VAL A 139 -5.53 13.87 0.83
CA VAL A 139 -5.43 13.16 2.10
C VAL A 139 -6.78 13.21 2.81
N THR A 140 -7.31 12.04 3.14
CA THR A 140 -8.48 11.90 4.02
C THR A 140 -8.13 11.06 5.23
N LYS A 141 -9.01 10.97 6.21
CA LYS A 141 -8.87 10.17 7.41
C LYS A 141 -10.13 9.35 7.62
N ASP A 142 -9.98 8.07 7.91
CA ASP A 142 -11.12 7.21 8.21
C ASP A 142 -11.59 7.38 9.66
N SER A 143 -12.69 6.71 9.99
CA SER A 143 -13.27 6.70 11.34
C SER A 143 -12.36 6.12 12.42
N ASN A 144 -11.32 5.37 12.04
CA ASN A 144 -10.30 4.83 12.94
C ASN A 144 -9.08 5.75 13.08
N GLY A 145 -9.10 6.92 12.42
CA GLY A 145 -8.02 7.87 12.45
C GLY A 145 -6.84 7.56 11.53
N LYS A 146 -6.95 6.54 10.66
CA LYS A 146 -5.91 6.24 9.66
C LYS A 146 -6.03 7.18 8.46
N PHE A 147 -4.89 7.61 7.92
CA PHE A 147 -4.89 8.47 6.75
C PHE A 147 -4.99 7.64 5.48
N HIS A 148 -5.66 8.20 4.49
CA HIS A 148 -5.82 7.65 3.16
C HIS A 148 -5.31 8.66 2.16
N VAL A 149 -4.47 8.22 1.21
CA VAL A 149 -3.84 9.10 0.23
C VAL A 149 -4.22 8.67 -1.18
N SER A 150 -4.63 9.63 -2.01
CA SER A 150 -4.93 9.42 -3.42
C SER A 150 -4.29 10.48 -4.31
N VAL A 151 -3.73 10.06 -5.45
CA VAL A 151 -3.26 10.89 -6.54
C VAL A 151 -4.14 10.60 -7.75
N THR A 152 -5.18 11.42 -7.92
CA THR A 152 -6.23 11.22 -8.94
C THR A 152 -5.86 11.85 -10.29
N THR A 153 -5.12 12.96 -10.26
CA THR A 153 -4.52 13.55 -11.46
C THR A 153 -3.14 12.94 -11.67
N PRO A 154 -2.84 12.35 -12.84
CA PRO A 154 -1.54 11.74 -13.09
C PRO A 154 -0.37 12.72 -12.87
N VAL A 155 0.62 12.29 -12.07
CA VAL A 155 1.84 13.05 -11.80
C VAL A 155 3.06 12.35 -12.39
N THR A 156 4.07 13.10 -12.78
CA THR A 156 5.32 12.50 -13.29
C THR A 156 6.22 12.11 -12.12
N LEU A 157 6.60 10.83 -12.05
CA LEU A 157 7.71 10.39 -11.21
C LEU A 157 8.96 10.21 -12.05
N THR A 158 10.11 10.59 -11.49
CA THR A 158 11.41 10.54 -12.17
C THR A 158 12.31 9.54 -11.49
N LYS A 159 13.11 8.82 -12.28
CA LYS A 159 14.09 7.85 -11.81
C LYS A 159 15.12 8.57 -10.94
N LYS A 160 15.24 8.10 -9.70
CA LYS A 160 16.18 8.64 -8.72
C LYS A 160 17.42 7.76 -8.61
N ILE A 161 17.22 6.47 -8.32
CA ILE A 161 18.28 5.49 -8.06
C ILE A 161 17.92 4.16 -8.70
N SER A 162 18.94 3.46 -9.20
CA SER A 162 18.84 2.06 -9.61
C SER A 162 19.77 1.21 -8.74
N THR A 163 19.29 0.06 -8.27
CA THR A 163 20.07 -0.91 -7.50
C THR A 163 20.15 -2.23 -8.25
N GLY A 164 21.23 -3.00 -8.05
CA GLY A 164 21.41 -4.31 -8.69
C GLY A 164 21.46 -4.28 -10.23
N GLY A 165 21.76 -3.14 -10.85
CA GLY A 165 21.70 -2.95 -12.31
C GLY A 165 20.39 -2.35 -12.82
N GLY A 166 19.41 -2.14 -11.93
CA GLY A 166 18.12 -1.54 -12.25
C GLY A 166 17.18 -2.50 -12.97
N ILE A 167 16.21 -1.94 -13.70
CA ILE A 167 15.27 -2.69 -14.52
C ILE A 167 15.61 -2.44 -15.99
N PRO A 168 15.89 -3.47 -16.80
CA PRO A 168 16.17 -3.30 -18.22
C PRO A 168 15.06 -2.51 -18.93
N ALA A 169 15.45 -1.54 -19.76
CA ALA A 169 14.55 -0.65 -20.50
C ALA A 169 13.59 0.23 -19.65
N ALA A 170 13.81 0.32 -18.34
CA ALA A 170 13.07 1.26 -17.50
C ALA A 170 13.33 2.72 -17.95
N LYS A 171 12.25 3.44 -18.25
CA LYS A 171 12.31 4.84 -18.67
C LYS A 171 12.77 5.73 -17.52
N ASP A 172 13.24 6.93 -17.84
CA ASP A 172 13.67 7.90 -16.81
C ASP A 172 12.50 8.54 -16.08
N SER A 173 11.29 8.47 -16.66
CA SER A 173 10.09 8.99 -16.01
C SER A 173 8.84 8.22 -16.43
N TYR A 174 7.85 8.19 -15.54
CA TYR A 174 6.53 7.62 -15.78
C TYR A 174 5.44 8.49 -15.17
N GLN A 175 4.24 8.44 -15.75
CA GLN A 175 3.05 8.96 -15.08
C GLN A 175 2.64 8.02 -13.95
N PHE A 176 2.19 8.59 -12.83
CA PHE A 176 1.81 7.85 -11.64
C PHE A 176 0.44 8.31 -11.16
N THR A 177 -0.37 7.33 -10.73
CA THR A 177 -1.63 7.56 -10.04
C THR A 177 -1.73 6.58 -8.88
N LEU A 178 -2.37 7.00 -7.81
CA LEU A 178 -2.55 6.22 -6.59
C LEU A 178 -3.99 6.37 -6.12
N LYS A 179 -4.62 5.27 -5.76
CA LYS A 179 -5.94 5.26 -5.13
C LYS A 179 -5.81 4.68 -3.74
N ASN A 180 -6.28 5.43 -2.75
CA ASN A 180 -6.60 4.97 -1.40
C ASN A 180 -5.48 4.23 -0.64
N ALA A 181 -4.25 4.76 -0.63
CA ALA A 181 -3.17 4.21 0.20
C ALA A 181 -3.42 4.46 1.69
N ASN A 182 -3.37 3.41 2.52
CA ASN A 182 -3.70 3.42 3.96
C ASN A 182 -2.92 2.40 4.77
#